data_AF-A0A150WTV6-F1
#
_entry.id   AF-A0A150WTV6-F1
#
_cell.length_a   1.000
_cell.length_b   1.000
_cell.length_c   1.000
_cell.angle_alpha   90.00
_cell.angle_beta   90.00
_cell.angle_gamma   90.00
#
_symmetry.space_group_name_H-M   'P 1'
#
loop_
_entity.id
_entity.type
_entity.pdbx_description
1 polymer ?
#
loop_
_entity_poly.entity_id
_entity_poly.type
_entity_poly.pdbx_seq_one_letter_code
_entity_poly.pdbx_strand_id
1 'polypeptide(L)'
;MKADGLFLFPCYTSTMIDSCGLYVQANGSNGDSAHRTGLACALLVLLGRRSEAEAVGKMIVEQLEIAPGIFRRSPYGDVFDTNPRCFSRDQASRVILAFALLGWKKELRAWLKAMAKRCFFHQNNLDDETMKWKFPDIMGIGEWTNIIRGLSWWWLYPLLWILDLNYVGMVFLRKPWDGASLYVPDLKYALKKYWTPTAWLANKLNEKTPWLEEALNNHSKENNGCEELCTLFQFLALKNQSQKPH
;
A
#
# COMPACT_ATOMS: atom_id res chain seq x y z
N MET A 1 -19.01 -34.74 6.63
CA MET A 1 -19.84 -33.70 7.25
C MET A 1 -19.35 -32.36 6.71
N LYS A 2 -20.12 -31.71 5.84
CA LYS A 2 -19.77 -30.42 5.23
C LYS A 2 -20.07 -29.32 6.25
N ALA A 3 -19.07 -28.53 6.60
CA ALA A 3 -19.26 -27.31 7.37
C ALA A 3 -19.52 -26.17 6.38
N ASP A 4 -20.79 -26.00 6.01
CA ASP A 4 -21.28 -24.82 5.30
C ASP A 4 -21.44 -23.68 6.34
N GLY A 5 -20.31 -23.08 6.72
CA GLY A 5 -20.26 -21.86 7.51
C GLY A 5 -20.28 -20.65 6.59
N LEU A 6 -21.46 -20.30 6.08
CA LEU A 6 -21.67 -19.04 5.36
C LEU A 6 -21.56 -17.89 6.38
N PHE A 7 -20.36 -17.34 6.56
CA PHE A 7 -20.18 -16.07 7.26
C PHE A 7 -20.79 -14.97 6.39
N LEU A 8 -22.06 -14.69 6.63
CA LEU A 8 -22.72 -13.47 6.17
C LEU A 8 -22.16 -12.30 6.98
N PHE A 9 -21.09 -11.70 6.47
CA PHE A 9 -20.70 -10.37 6.94
C PHE A 9 -21.73 -9.36 6.43
N PRO A 10 -22.28 -8.49 7.30
CA PRO A 10 -23.25 -7.49 6.88
C PRO A 10 -22.60 -6.55 5.87
N CYS A 11 -23.19 -6.49 4.67
CA CYS A 11 -22.85 -5.53 3.64
C CYS A 11 -23.32 -4.15 4.12
N TYR A 12 -22.48 -3.44 4.86
CA TYR A 12 -22.73 -2.05 5.22
C TYR A 12 -22.39 -1.16 4.03
N THR A 13 -23.44 -0.73 3.33
CA THR A 13 -23.40 0.22 2.23
C THR A 13 -23.26 1.65 2.76
N SER A 14 -22.03 2.04 3.07
CA SER A 14 -21.56 3.38 2.70
C SER A 14 -20.23 3.17 2.01
N THR A 15 -20.25 3.07 0.68
CA THR A 15 -19.01 2.98 -0.07
C THR A 15 -18.19 4.23 0.22
N MET A 16 -17.05 4.07 0.89
CA MET A 16 -16.03 5.08 1.16
C MET A 16 -15.25 5.41 -0.10
N ILE A 17 -16.01 5.62 -1.16
CA ILE A 17 -15.57 5.85 -2.51
C ILE A 17 -16.18 7.19 -2.88
N ASP A 18 -15.33 8.16 -3.25
CA ASP A 18 -15.82 9.45 -3.69
C ASP A 18 -16.59 9.34 -5.03
N SER A 19 -17.17 10.46 -5.46
CA SER A 19 -17.90 10.53 -6.74
C SER A 19 -17.07 10.12 -7.98
N CYS A 20 -15.76 9.98 -7.84
CA CYS A 20 -14.82 9.66 -8.90
C CYS A 20 -14.18 8.27 -8.75
N GLY A 21 -14.60 7.48 -7.76
CA GLY A 21 -14.11 6.11 -7.60
C GLY A 21 -12.88 5.96 -6.70
N LEU A 22 -12.40 7.02 -6.05
CA LEU A 22 -11.25 6.98 -5.16
C LEU A 22 -11.65 6.61 -3.73
N TYR A 23 -10.83 5.81 -3.06
CA TYR A 23 -11.07 5.39 -1.68
C TYR A 23 -10.72 6.52 -0.70
N VAL A 24 -11.67 6.95 0.13
CA VAL A 24 -11.55 8.13 1.02
C VAL A 24 -11.69 7.79 2.51
N GLN A 25 -11.55 8.81 3.37
CA GLN A 25 -11.68 8.71 4.83
C GLN A 25 -13.14 8.71 5.31
N ALA A 26 -13.39 8.17 6.52
CA ALA A 26 -14.69 8.17 7.24
C ALA A 26 -15.39 9.52 7.26
N ASN A 27 -14.62 10.59 7.46
CA ASN A 27 -15.12 11.95 7.48
C ASN A 27 -15.32 12.57 6.09
N GLY A 28 -15.13 11.82 5.00
CA GLY A 28 -15.21 12.30 3.62
C GLY A 28 -13.97 13.07 3.15
N SER A 29 -12.90 13.15 3.96
CA SER A 29 -11.65 13.78 3.57
C SER A 29 -10.95 12.98 2.46
N ASN A 30 -10.45 13.71 1.47
CA ASN A 30 -9.68 13.15 0.37
C ASN A 30 -8.18 13.11 0.64
N GLY A 31 -7.73 13.54 1.82
CA GLY A 31 -6.33 13.74 2.15
C GLY A 31 -5.44 12.50 2.06
N ASP A 32 -5.96 11.27 2.16
CA ASP A 32 -5.17 10.08 1.79
C ASP A 32 -5.85 9.17 0.79
N SER A 33 -6.50 9.78 -0.21
CA SER A 33 -7.10 9.04 -1.32
C SER A 33 -6.08 8.19 -2.07
N ALA A 34 -4.90 8.75 -2.36
CA ALA A 34 -3.83 8.01 -3.01
C ALA A 34 -3.32 6.81 -2.19
N HIS A 35 -3.18 6.98 -0.88
CA HIS A 35 -2.75 5.90 0.01
C HIS A 35 -3.76 4.76 0.00
N ARG A 36 -5.04 5.08 0.25
CA ARG A 36 -6.12 4.07 0.35
C ARG A 36 -6.38 3.40 -0.97
N THR A 37 -6.41 4.15 -2.07
CA THR A 37 -6.63 3.61 -3.42
C THR A 37 -5.47 2.72 -3.86
N GLY A 38 -4.21 3.14 -3.60
CA GLY A 38 -3.03 2.30 -3.84
C GLY A 38 -3.05 1.01 -3.01
N LEU A 39 -3.42 1.10 -1.73
CA LEU A 39 -3.51 -0.05 -0.85
C LEU A 39 -4.63 -1.01 -1.28
N ALA A 40 -5.82 -0.51 -1.61
CA ALA A 40 -6.93 -1.30 -2.14
C ALA A 40 -6.50 -2.06 -3.40
N CYS A 41 -5.87 -1.37 -4.36
CA CYS A 41 -5.32 -1.98 -5.57
C CYS A 41 -4.35 -3.12 -5.24
N ALA A 42 -3.38 -2.88 -4.35
CA ALA A 42 -2.40 -3.88 -3.93
C ALA A 42 -3.07 -5.12 -3.30
N LEU A 43 -4.02 -4.91 -2.38
CA LEU A 43 -4.76 -5.99 -1.73
C LEU A 43 -5.58 -6.81 -2.73
N LEU A 44 -6.26 -6.16 -3.70
CA LEU A 44 -7.00 -6.84 -4.76
C LEU A 44 -6.10 -7.76 -5.60
N VAL A 45 -4.90 -7.31 -5.98
CA VAL A 45 -3.92 -8.19 -6.67
C VAL A 45 -3.52 -9.35 -5.76
N LEU A 46 -3.25 -9.09 -4.48
CA LEU A 46 -2.87 -10.15 -3.53
C LEU A 46 -3.98 -11.20 -3.34
N LEU A 47 -5.23 -10.77 -3.40
CA LEU A 47 -6.42 -11.62 -3.36
C LEU A 47 -6.64 -12.39 -4.68
N GLY A 48 -5.96 -12.02 -5.77
CA GLY A 48 -6.14 -12.64 -7.09
C GLY A 48 -7.27 -12.01 -7.92
N ARG A 49 -7.82 -10.88 -7.45
CA ARG A 49 -8.88 -10.10 -8.13
C ARG A 49 -8.25 -9.11 -9.10
N ARG A 50 -7.51 -9.64 -10.08
CA ARG A 50 -6.62 -8.83 -10.94
C ARG A 50 -7.38 -7.81 -11.80
N SER A 51 -8.50 -8.19 -12.41
CA SER A 51 -9.29 -7.28 -13.27
C SER A 51 -9.81 -6.06 -12.51
N GLU A 52 -10.26 -6.26 -11.27
CA GLU A 52 -10.69 -5.16 -10.38
C GLU A 52 -9.51 -4.29 -9.96
N ALA A 53 -8.37 -4.91 -9.62
CA ALA A 53 -7.15 -4.17 -9.31
C ALA A 53 -6.66 -3.32 -10.49
N GLU A 54 -6.76 -3.83 -11.72
CA GLU A 54 -6.39 -3.07 -12.92
C GLU A 54 -7.33 -1.87 -13.15
N ALA A 55 -8.62 -2.00 -12.85
CA ALA A 55 -9.56 -0.88 -12.89
C ALA A 55 -9.19 0.20 -11.84
N VAL A 56 -8.89 -0.21 -10.60
CA VAL A 56 -8.43 0.70 -9.54
C VAL A 56 -7.09 1.35 -9.89
N GLY A 57 -6.15 0.56 -10.43
CA GLY A 57 -4.85 1.05 -10.88
C GLY A 57 -4.96 2.13 -11.96
N LYS A 58 -5.93 2.02 -12.88
CA LYS A 58 -6.15 3.03 -13.90
C LYS A 58 -6.60 4.35 -13.28
N MET A 59 -7.49 4.30 -12.29
CA MET A 59 -7.93 5.50 -11.55
C MET A 59 -6.75 6.21 -10.86
N ILE A 60 -5.78 5.46 -10.32
CA ILE A 60 -4.56 6.04 -9.74
C ILE A 60 -3.80 6.86 -10.80
N VAL A 61 -3.60 6.30 -12.00
CA VAL A 61 -2.87 6.99 -13.08
C VAL A 61 -3.70 8.16 -13.62
N GLU A 62 -4.97 7.94 -13.94
CA GLU A 62 -5.82 8.92 -14.63
C GLU A 62 -6.19 10.12 -13.75
N GLN A 63 -6.29 9.94 -12.43
CA GLN A 63 -6.78 10.99 -11.53
C GLN A 63 -5.69 11.60 -10.64
N LEU A 64 -4.71 10.79 -10.21
CA LEU A 64 -3.69 11.20 -9.24
C LEU A 64 -2.36 11.57 -9.91
N GLU A 65 -2.05 11.08 -11.10
CA GLU A 65 -0.81 11.44 -11.81
C GLU A 65 -0.98 12.80 -12.51
N ILE A 66 -0.17 13.79 -12.14
CA ILE A 66 -0.17 15.12 -12.78
C ILE A 66 0.82 15.14 -13.95
N ALA A 67 1.91 14.38 -13.83
CA ALA A 67 2.90 14.16 -14.87
C ALA A 67 3.59 12.82 -14.62
N PRO A 68 4.23 12.19 -15.63
CA PRO A 68 4.84 10.87 -15.47
C PRO A 68 5.76 10.76 -14.24
N GLY A 69 5.37 9.97 -13.24
CA GLY A 69 6.08 9.79 -11.97
C GLY A 69 5.88 10.89 -10.92
N ILE A 70 4.91 11.79 -11.10
CA ILE A 70 4.55 12.88 -10.19
C ILE A 70 3.06 12.81 -9.89
N PHE A 71 2.73 12.60 -8.62
CA PHE A 71 1.36 12.32 -8.18
C PHE A 71 0.83 13.42 -7.24
N ARG A 72 -0.42 13.35 -6.80
CA ARG A 72 -1.01 14.20 -5.74
C ARG A 72 -1.86 13.34 -4.81
N ARG A 73 -2.18 13.86 -3.61
CA ARG A 73 -2.91 13.10 -2.58
C ARG A 73 -4.32 12.76 -3.08
N SER A 74 -4.95 13.73 -3.72
CA SER A 74 -6.28 13.67 -4.32
C SER A 74 -6.43 14.71 -5.43
N PRO A 75 -7.30 14.49 -6.44
CA PRO A 75 -7.68 15.54 -7.40
C PRO A 75 -8.61 16.60 -6.81
N TYR A 76 -9.23 16.32 -5.67
CA TYR A 76 -10.20 17.17 -4.97
C TYR A 76 -9.74 17.49 -3.56
N GLY A 77 -10.22 18.60 -3.02
CA GLY A 77 -9.91 19.06 -1.67
C GLY A 77 -9.27 20.43 -1.70
N ASP A 78 -8.50 20.73 -0.66
CA ASP A 78 -7.81 22.01 -0.53
C ASP A 78 -6.44 22.00 -1.25
N VAL A 79 -5.64 23.03 -0.99
CA VAL A 79 -4.30 23.16 -1.57
C VAL A 79 -3.38 22.03 -1.08
N PHE A 80 -3.55 21.53 0.14
CA PHE A 80 -2.74 20.45 0.67
C PHE A 80 -3.03 19.12 -0.04
N ASP A 81 -4.30 18.83 -0.31
CA ASP A 81 -4.71 17.59 -0.98
C ASP A 81 -4.25 17.55 -2.45
N THR A 82 -4.40 18.69 -3.14
CA THR A 82 -4.24 18.78 -4.59
C THR A 82 -2.83 19.14 -5.04
N ASN A 83 -1.99 19.68 -4.16
CA ASN A 83 -0.62 20.05 -4.49
C ASN A 83 0.30 18.82 -4.51
N PRO A 84 1.00 18.53 -5.62
CA PRO A 84 1.93 17.40 -5.68
C PRO A 84 3.01 17.48 -4.58
N ARG A 85 3.38 18.68 -4.15
CA ARG A 85 4.43 18.88 -3.15
C ARG A 85 4.06 18.42 -1.73
N CYS A 86 2.81 18.00 -1.53
CA CYS A 86 2.27 17.48 -0.28
C CYS A 86 2.03 15.95 -0.32
N PHE A 87 2.37 15.29 -1.42
CA PHE A 87 2.19 13.83 -1.60
C PHE A 87 3.18 13.03 -0.76
N SER A 88 2.69 12.44 0.32
CA SER A 88 3.52 11.83 1.36
C SER A 88 4.24 10.55 0.88
N ARG A 89 5.32 10.19 1.58
CA ARG A 89 6.01 8.91 1.38
C ARG A 89 5.06 7.73 1.52
N ASP A 90 4.15 7.77 2.49
CA ASP A 90 3.27 6.63 2.75
C ASP A 90 2.29 6.42 1.58
N GLN A 91 1.76 7.50 0.99
CA GLN A 91 0.99 7.45 -0.26
C GLN A 91 1.81 6.90 -1.43
N ALA A 92 3.02 7.41 -1.61
CA ALA A 92 3.95 6.93 -2.64
C ALA A 92 4.21 5.43 -2.51
N SER A 93 4.47 4.96 -1.30
CA SER A 93 4.77 3.54 -1.04
C SER A 93 3.65 2.61 -1.49
N ARG A 94 2.38 2.99 -1.28
CA ARG A 94 1.22 2.19 -1.69
C ARG A 94 1.03 2.21 -3.20
N VAL A 95 1.22 3.36 -3.85
CA VAL A 95 1.16 3.48 -5.32
C VAL A 95 2.26 2.66 -5.99
N ILE A 96 3.49 2.72 -5.47
CA ILE A 96 4.62 1.89 -5.95
C ILE A 96 4.29 0.40 -5.80
N LEU A 97 3.78 -0.01 -4.64
CA LEU A 97 3.40 -1.40 -4.39
C LEU A 97 2.31 -1.86 -5.36
N ALA A 98 1.29 -1.04 -5.60
CA ALA A 98 0.22 -1.32 -6.55
C ALA A 98 0.76 -1.55 -7.96
N PHE A 99 1.58 -0.63 -8.48
CA PHE A 99 2.19 -0.80 -9.81
C PHE A 99 3.13 -2.00 -9.89
N ALA A 100 3.88 -2.30 -8.82
CA ALA A 100 4.74 -3.47 -8.75
C ALA A 100 3.95 -4.79 -8.82
N LEU A 101 2.86 -4.90 -8.08
CA LEU A 101 1.96 -6.04 -8.07
C LEU A 101 1.22 -6.21 -9.41
N LEU A 102 0.79 -5.11 -10.02
CA LEU A 102 0.18 -5.12 -11.36
C LEU A 102 1.18 -5.45 -12.46
N GLY A 103 2.49 -5.36 -12.21
CA GLY A 103 3.52 -5.54 -13.25
C GLY A 103 3.58 -4.37 -14.23
N TRP A 104 3.11 -3.19 -13.80
CA TRP A 104 3.07 -1.94 -14.55
C TRP A 104 4.45 -1.28 -14.57
N LYS A 105 5.36 -1.89 -15.35
CA LYS A 105 6.78 -1.52 -15.40
C LYS A 105 7.01 -0.13 -15.98
N LYS A 106 6.13 0.36 -16.86
CA LYS A 106 6.27 1.69 -17.46
C LYS A 106 6.07 2.78 -16.40
N GLU A 107 5.05 2.62 -15.59
CA GLU A 107 4.62 3.50 -14.51
C GLU A 107 5.69 3.50 -13.39
N LEU A 108 6.17 2.30 -12.99
CA LEU A 108 7.30 2.19 -12.06
C LEU A 108 8.59 2.87 -12.55
N ARG A 109 8.92 2.74 -13.85
CA ARG A 109 10.11 3.40 -14.42
C ARG A 109 9.93 4.91 -14.49
N ALA A 110 8.73 5.39 -14.80
CA ALA A 110 8.40 6.81 -14.78
C ALA A 110 8.57 7.38 -13.37
N TRP A 111 8.01 6.70 -12.36
CA TRP A 111 8.21 7.02 -10.95
C TRP A 111 9.69 7.04 -10.56
N LEU A 112 10.44 5.98 -10.87
CA LEU A 112 11.86 5.89 -10.53
C LEU A 112 12.68 6.99 -11.21
N LYS A 113 12.37 7.33 -12.46
CA LYS A 113 13.01 8.44 -13.19
C LYS A 113 12.71 9.78 -12.52
N ALA A 114 11.48 10.01 -12.05
CA ALA A 114 11.11 11.22 -11.33
C ALA A 114 11.81 11.30 -9.96
N MET A 115 11.91 10.18 -9.23
CA MET A 115 12.68 10.09 -7.98
C MET A 115 14.17 10.33 -8.21
N ALA A 116 14.78 9.74 -9.24
CA ALA A 116 16.20 9.94 -9.55
C ALA A 116 16.52 11.41 -9.85
N LYS A 117 15.62 12.15 -10.54
CA LYS A 117 15.75 13.60 -10.74
C LYS A 117 15.73 14.40 -9.44
N ARG A 118 15.13 13.85 -8.38
CA ARG A 118 15.09 14.41 -7.03
C ARG A 118 16.11 13.75 -6.11
N CYS A 119 17.15 13.10 -6.63
CA CYS A 119 18.15 12.38 -5.83
C CYS A 119 17.54 11.36 -4.85
N PHE A 120 16.46 10.69 -5.25
CA PHE A 120 15.67 9.75 -4.46
C PHE A 120 14.96 10.34 -3.23
N PHE A 121 14.76 11.65 -3.21
CA PHE A 121 13.81 12.31 -2.32
C PHE A 121 12.39 12.27 -2.89
N HIS A 122 11.44 12.04 -2.00
CA HIS A 122 10.01 12.16 -2.28
C HIS A 122 9.63 13.61 -2.59
N GLN A 123 8.46 13.79 -3.17
CA GLN A 123 7.96 15.11 -3.55
C GLN A 123 7.41 15.93 -2.37
N ASN A 124 7.25 15.32 -1.19
CA ASN A 124 6.68 15.89 0.04
C ASN A 124 7.57 16.94 0.73
N ASN A 125 7.94 17.99 0.01
CA ASN A 125 8.76 19.07 0.56
C ASN A 125 7.94 20.22 1.17
N LEU A 126 6.62 20.04 1.32
CA LEU A 126 5.75 20.95 2.07
C LEU A 126 5.10 20.23 3.27
N ASP A 127 5.01 20.94 4.38
CA ASP A 127 4.39 20.52 5.63
C ASP A 127 2.87 20.52 5.57
N ASP A 128 2.27 19.59 6.33
CA ASP A 128 0.90 19.12 6.13
C ASP A 128 -0.16 20.12 6.59
N GLU A 129 0.15 20.98 7.57
CA GLU A 129 -0.82 21.95 8.11
C GLU A 129 -0.48 23.39 7.73
N THR A 130 0.80 23.68 7.51
CA THR A 130 1.28 25.06 7.41
C THR A 130 1.76 25.45 6.01
N MET A 131 1.82 24.51 5.07
CA MET A 131 2.39 24.69 3.72
C MET A 131 3.81 25.27 3.73
N LYS A 132 4.53 25.08 4.85
CA LYS A 132 5.92 25.50 5.00
C LYS A 132 6.83 24.47 4.37
N TRP A 133 8.00 24.93 3.93
CA TRP A 133 9.02 24.03 3.42
C TRP A 133 9.49 23.06 4.51
N LYS A 134 9.48 21.76 4.18
CA LYS A 134 10.13 20.70 4.96
C LYS A 134 11.13 19.96 4.10
N PHE A 135 12.08 19.31 4.77
CA PHE A 135 12.97 18.40 4.07
C PHE A 135 12.15 17.18 3.59
N PRO A 136 12.19 16.85 2.30
CA PRO A 136 11.42 15.71 1.79
C PRO A 136 11.93 14.40 2.36
N ASP A 137 11.03 13.42 2.47
CA ASP A 137 11.42 12.08 2.91
C ASP A 137 12.32 11.42 1.88
N ILE A 138 13.31 10.67 2.35
CA ILE A 138 14.08 9.78 1.48
C ILE A 138 13.26 8.53 1.14
N MET A 139 13.49 7.98 -0.05
CA MET A 139 12.93 6.70 -0.44
C MET A 139 13.29 5.59 0.56
N GLY A 140 12.26 4.94 1.11
CA GLY A 140 12.39 3.91 2.12
C GLY A 140 12.87 2.56 1.58
N ILE A 141 13.42 1.73 2.48
CA ILE A 141 13.92 0.40 2.13
C ILE A 141 12.81 -0.48 1.53
N GLY A 142 11.60 -0.45 2.11
CA GLY A 142 10.45 -1.20 1.58
C GLY A 142 10.14 -0.86 0.12
N GLU A 143 10.16 0.43 -0.23
CA GLU A 143 9.93 0.92 -1.59
C GLU A 143 11.00 0.39 -2.55
N TRP A 144 12.27 0.38 -2.14
CA TRP A 144 13.36 -0.19 -2.95
C TRP A 144 13.12 -1.65 -3.26
N THR A 145 12.73 -2.44 -2.25
CA THR A 145 12.45 -3.86 -2.46
C THR A 145 11.28 -4.07 -3.43
N ASN A 146 10.24 -3.25 -3.33
CA ASN A 146 9.08 -3.29 -4.22
C ASN A 146 9.45 -2.93 -5.66
N ILE A 147 10.32 -1.94 -5.87
CA ILE A 147 10.81 -1.56 -7.20
C ILE A 147 11.65 -2.67 -7.82
N ILE A 148 12.62 -3.23 -7.08
CA ILE A 148 13.47 -4.34 -7.56
C ILE A 148 12.60 -5.51 -8.02
N ARG A 149 11.63 -5.90 -7.19
CA ARG A 149 10.65 -6.93 -7.50
C ARG A 149 9.77 -6.54 -8.68
N GLY A 150 9.19 -5.35 -8.67
CA GLY A 150 8.25 -4.85 -9.69
C GLY A 150 8.86 -4.82 -11.08
N LEU A 151 10.09 -4.30 -11.19
CA LEU A 151 10.86 -4.24 -12.43
C LEU A 151 11.50 -5.57 -12.84
N SER A 152 11.36 -6.61 -12.00
CA SER A 152 11.93 -7.94 -12.22
C SER A 152 13.46 -7.93 -12.33
N TRP A 153 14.15 -7.10 -11.54
CA TRP A 153 15.62 -7.07 -11.50
C TRP A 153 16.21 -8.24 -10.69
N TRP A 154 16.13 -9.43 -11.27
CA TRP A 154 16.53 -10.69 -10.61
C TRP A 154 18.01 -10.70 -10.18
N TRP A 155 18.89 -9.96 -10.88
CA TRP A 155 20.32 -9.88 -10.55
C TRP A 155 20.58 -9.14 -9.22
N LEU A 156 19.62 -8.37 -8.71
CA LEU A 156 19.67 -7.75 -7.38
C LEU A 156 19.13 -8.67 -6.27
N TYR A 157 18.89 -9.95 -6.55
CA TYR A 157 18.37 -10.89 -5.55
C TYR A 157 19.23 -11.00 -4.27
N PRO A 158 20.58 -11.02 -4.31
CA PRO A 158 21.38 -10.99 -3.08
C PRO A 158 21.15 -9.73 -2.24
N LEU A 159 20.94 -8.58 -2.89
CA LEU A 159 20.62 -7.34 -2.20
C LEU A 159 19.25 -7.42 -1.51
N LEU A 160 18.26 -8.08 -2.11
CA LEU A 160 16.95 -8.28 -1.49
C LEU A 160 17.03 -9.00 -0.15
N TRP A 161 17.96 -9.95 0.03
CA TRP A 161 18.12 -10.63 1.32
C TRP A 161 18.43 -9.66 2.46
N ILE A 162 19.31 -8.69 2.18
CA ILE A 162 19.73 -7.67 3.14
C ILE A 162 18.59 -6.67 3.34
N LEU A 163 17.99 -6.18 2.27
CA LEU A 163 16.90 -5.19 2.37
C LEU A 163 15.67 -5.75 3.07
N ASP A 164 15.35 -7.03 2.88
CA ASP A 164 14.21 -7.70 3.51
C ASP A 164 14.41 -7.93 5.02
N LEU A 165 15.62 -7.73 5.57
CA LEU A 165 15.80 -7.64 7.04
C LEU A 165 14.95 -6.53 7.64
N ASN A 166 14.62 -5.49 6.86
CA ASN A 166 13.68 -4.45 7.25
C ASN A 166 12.32 -5.04 7.66
N TYR A 167 11.82 -6.09 7.01
CA TYR A 167 10.56 -6.71 7.40
C TYR A 167 10.62 -7.36 8.77
N VAL A 168 11.76 -7.98 9.12
CA VAL A 168 11.98 -8.53 10.47
C VAL A 168 11.97 -7.38 11.48
N GLY A 169 12.72 -6.30 11.21
CA GLY A 169 12.72 -5.10 12.05
C GLY A 169 11.31 -4.52 12.24
N MET A 170 10.54 -4.40 11.17
CA MET A 170 9.16 -3.88 11.22
C MET A 170 8.23 -4.75 12.07
N VAL A 171 8.40 -6.08 12.11
CA VAL A 171 7.59 -6.93 13.00
C VAL A 171 7.80 -6.56 14.47
N PHE A 172 9.00 -6.15 14.88
CA PHE A 172 9.32 -5.81 16.26
C PHE A 172 9.16 -4.32 16.60
N LEU A 173 9.39 -3.44 15.63
CA LEU A 173 9.45 -1.98 15.84
C LEU A 173 8.17 -1.25 15.40
N ARG A 174 7.23 -1.95 14.76
CA ARG A 174 5.99 -1.31 14.30
C ARG A 174 5.19 -0.77 15.46
N LYS A 175 4.59 0.39 15.23
CA LYS A 175 3.54 0.92 16.11
C LYS A 175 2.26 0.11 15.89
N PRO A 176 1.55 -0.30 16.95
CA PRO A 176 0.36 -1.16 16.83
C PRO A 176 -0.76 -0.57 15.98
N TRP A 177 -0.86 0.76 15.86
CA TRP A 177 -2.00 1.38 15.20
C TRP A 177 -1.82 1.67 13.70
N ASP A 178 -0.61 1.55 13.14
CA ASP A 178 -0.36 1.96 11.74
C ASP A 178 0.61 1.03 11.00
N GLY A 179 1.57 0.41 11.70
CA GLY A 179 2.63 -0.31 11.00
C GLY A 179 2.12 -1.53 10.21
N ALA A 180 1.14 -2.28 10.73
CA ALA A 180 0.63 -3.48 10.07
C ALA A 180 -0.01 -3.22 8.71
N SER A 181 -0.80 -2.15 8.57
CA SER A 181 -1.45 -1.79 7.30
C SER A 181 -0.44 -1.41 6.22
N LEU A 182 0.71 -0.86 6.64
CA LEU A 182 1.80 -0.45 5.76
C LEU A 182 2.68 -1.63 5.35
N TYR A 183 3.31 -2.40 6.24
CA TYR A 183 4.32 -3.38 5.75
C TYR A 183 3.74 -4.76 5.39
N VAL A 184 2.57 -5.17 5.91
CA VAL A 184 2.05 -6.53 5.65
C VAL A 184 1.81 -6.76 4.14
N PRO A 185 1.17 -5.84 3.39
CA PRO A 185 1.01 -6.00 1.94
C PRO A 185 2.35 -6.17 1.20
N ASP A 186 3.37 -5.39 1.56
CA ASP A 186 4.73 -5.46 1.01
C ASP A 186 5.36 -6.82 1.31
N LEU A 187 5.24 -7.30 2.54
CA LEU A 187 5.73 -8.61 2.95
C LEU A 187 5.03 -9.74 2.18
N LYS A 188 3.71 -9.67 1.99
CA LYS A 188 2.97 -10.64 1.18
C LYS A 188 3.37 -10.60 -0.29
N TYR A 189 3.71 -9.43 -0.83
CA TYR A 189 4.27 -9.32 -2.16
C TYR A 189 5.68 -9.95 -2.23
N ALA A 190 6.54 -9.69 -1.25
CA ALA A 190 7.88 -10.26 -1.18
C ALA A 190 7.87 -11.79 -1.14
N LEU A 191 6.90 -12.41 -0.47
CA LEU A 191 6.74 -13.87 -0.46
C LEU A 191 6.28 -14.44 -1.82
N LYS A 192 5.59 -13.64 -2.64
CA LYS A 192 5.09 -14.06 -3.96
C LYS A 192 6.11 -13.86 -5.08
N LYS A 193 6.93 -12.81 -5.00
CA LYS A 193 7.88 -12.45 -6.06
C LYS A 193 9.27 -12.24 -5.49
N TYR A 194 10.22 -13.05 -5.95
CA TYR A 194 11.59 -13.08 -5.42
C TYR A 194 11.57 -13.25 -3.90
N TRP A 195 10.97 -14.36 -3.48
CA TRP A 195 10.94 -14.80 -2.09
C TRP A 195 12.37 -14.87 -1.51
N THR A 196 12.54 -14.47 -0.27
CA THR A 196 13.82 -14.58 0.46
C THR A 196 13.59 -15.27 1.82
N PRO A 197 14.62 -15.92 2.40
CA PRO A 197 14.50 -16.48 3.75
C PRO A 197 14.19 -15.43 4.82
N THR A 198 14.65 -14.19 4.65
CA THR A 198 14.35 -13.06 5.55
C THR A 198 12.89 -12.65 5.49
N ALA A 199 12.30 -12.52 4.29
CA ALA A 199 10.86 -12.28 4.14
C ALA A 199 10.03 -13.46 4.70
N TRP A 200 10.48 -14.70 4.51
CA TRP A 200 9.81 -15.86 5.10
C TRP A 200 9.80 -15.82 6.63
N LEU A 201 10.96 -15.56 7.24
CA LEU A 201 11.09 -15.46 8.69
C LEU A 201 10.20 -14.34 9.23
N ALA A 202 10.26 -13.15 8.61
CA ALA A 202 9.41 -12.02 8.98
C ALA A 202 7.92 -12.41 8.92
N ASN A 203 7.49 -13.16 7.90
CA ASN A 203 6.11 -13.63 7.82
C ASN A 203 5.75 -14.62 8.93
N LYS A 204 6.64 -15.56 9.25
CA LYS A 204 6.42 -16.52 10.36
C LYS A 204 6.31 -15.82 11.71
N LEU A 205 7.13 -14.79 11.94
CA LEU A 205 7.04 -13.96 13.15
C LEU A 205 5.75 -13.14 13.15
N ASN A 206 5.42 -12.51 12.02
CA ASN A 206 4.21 -11.72 11.88
C ASN A 206 2.93 -12.51 12.15
N GLU A 207 2.85 -13.77 11.72
CA GLU A 207 1.69 -14.63 11.98
C GLU A 207 1.43 -14.91 13.46
N LYS A 208 2.38 -14.62 14.35
CA LYS A 208 2.22 -14.73 15.82
C LYS A 208 1.78 -13.42 16.48
N THR A 209 1.61 -12.36 15.69
CA THR A 209 1.21 -11.04 16.17
C THR A 209 -0.25 -10.75 15.79
N PRO A 210 -0.94 -9.82 16.47
CA PRO A 210 -2.31 -9.42 16.15
C PRO A 210 -2.37 -8.47 14.94
N TRP A 211 -1.59 -8.76 13.88
CA TRP A 211 -1.42 -7.87 12.74
C TRP A 211 -2.74 -7.57 12.01
N LEU A 212 -3.69 -8.52 12.04
CA LEU A 212 -4.99 -8.33 11.42
C LEU A 212 -5.80 -7.33 12.24
N GLU A 213 -5.91 -7.54 13.54
CA GLU A 213 -6.60 -6.65 14.47
C GLU A 213 -6.03 -5.23 14.39
N GLU A 214 -4.71 -5.09 14.33
CA GLU A 214 -4.00 -3.82 14.12
C GLU A 214 -4.40 -3.15 12.79
N ALA A 215 -4.40 -3.90 11.67
CA ALA A 215 -4.79 -3.38 10.36
C ALA A 215 -6.27 -2.98 10.30
N LEU A 216 -7.15 -3.77 10.95
CA LEU A 216 -8.58 -3.46 11.04
C LEU A 216 -8.84 -2.23 11.90
N ASN A 217 -8.13 -2.09 13.01
CA ASN A 217 -8.21 -0.90 13.85
C ASN A 217 -7.78 0.35 13.07
N ASN A 218 -6.66 0.31 12.33
CA ASN A 218 -6.20 1.45 11.53
C ASN A 218 -7.23 1.92 10.48
N HIS A 219 -8.01 0.98 9.94
CA HIS A 219 -8.98 1.27 8.89
C HIS A 219 -10.43 1.32 9.39
N SER A 220 -10.64 1.26 10.71
CA SER A 220 -11.96 1.39 11.31
C SER A 220 -12.50 2.81 11.15
N LYS A 221 -13.82 2.94 11.23
CA LYS A 221 -14.50 4.23 11.13
C LYS A 221 -14.08 5.19 12.25
N GLU A 222 -13.88 4.65 13.45
CA GLU A 222 -13.47 5.39 14.64
C GLU A 222 -12.11 6.08 14.47
N ASN A 223 -11.22 5.48 13.69
CA ASN A 223 -9.88 6.02 13.40
C ASN A 223 -9.81 6.78 12.07
N ASN A 224 -10.96 7.24 11.56
CA ASN A 224 -11.06 7.92 10.27
C ASN A 224 -10.48 7.10 9.10
N GLY A 225 -10.70 5.79 9.17
CA GLY A 225 -10.23 4.79 8.22
C GLY A 225 -11.09 4.68 6.96
N CYS A 226 -11.03 3.52 6.32
CA CYS A 226 -11.82 3.14 5.14
C CYS A 226 -12.20 1.67 5.30
N GLU A 227 -13.48 1.42 5.59
CA GLU A 227 -13.98 0.11 6.01
C GLU A 227 -13.80 -0.97 4.93
N GLU A 228 -13.79 -0.61 3.65
CA GLU A 228 -13.52 -1.53 2.54
C GLU A 228 -12.12 -2.14 2.65
N LEU A 229 -11.15 -1.38 3.16
CA LEU A 229 -9.81 -1.91 3.41
C LEU A 229 -9.86 -2.97 4.53
N CYS A 230 -10.69 -2.80 5.55
CA CYS A 230 -10.91 -3.82 6.58
C CYS A 230 -11.38 -5.14 5.95
N THR A 231 -12.39 -5.08 5.07
CA THR A 231 -12.89 -6.26 4.35
C THR A 231 -11.81 -6.92 3.50
N LEU A 232 -10.99 -6.13 2.77
CA LEU A 232 -9.90 -6.66 1.97
C LEU A 232 -8.80 -7.32 2.82
N PHE A 233 -8.48 -6.77 3.99
CA PHE A 233 -7.54 -7.37 4.94
C PHE A 233 -8.07 -8.69 5.53
N GLN A 234 -9.36 -8.75 5.89
CA GLN A 234 -10.00 -9.98 6.37
C GLN A 234 -9.93 -11.08 5.30
N PHE A 235 -10.28 -10.77 4.05
CA PHE A 235 -10.16 -11.73 2.95
C PHE A 235 -8.71 -12.18 2.73
N LEU A 236 -7.74 -11.28 2.89
CA LEU A 236 -6.33 -11.62 2.75
C LEU A 236 -5.88 -12.58 3.86
N ALA A 237 -6.34 -12.38 5.10
CA ALA A 237 -6.08 -13.27 6.21
C ALA A 237 -6.65 -14.68 5.98
N LEU A 238 -7.93 -14.76 5.55
CA LEU A 238 -8.59 -16.03 5.25
C LEU A 238 -7.88 -16.79 4.13
N LYS A 239 -7.51 -16.11 3.04
CA LYS A 239 -6.76 -16.70 1.93
C LYS A 239 -5.42 -17.29 2.37
N ASN A 240 -4.74 -16.66 3.34
CA ASN A 240 -3.48 -17.19 3.86
C ASN A 240 -3.68 -18.42 4.75
N GLN A 241 -4.80 -18.51 5.47
CA GLN A 241 -5.12 -19.69 6.28
C GLN A 241 -5.42 -20.91 5.40
N SER A 242 -6.14 -20.74 4.29
CA SER A 242 -6.46 -21.82 3.35
C SER A 242 -5.25 -22.37 2.58
N GLN A 243 -4.11 -21.65 2.58
CA GLN A 243 -2.89 -22.04 1.87
C GLN A 243 -1.85 -22.76 2.75
N LYS A 244 -2.13 -22.96 4.05
CA LYS A 244 -1.23 -23.71 4.93
C LYS A 244 -1.39 -25.21 4.62
N PRO A 245 -0.35 -25.91 4.13
CA PRO A 245 -0.41 -27.36 3.97
C PRO A 245 -0.63 -27.99 5.36
N HIS A 246 -1.63 -28.86 5.46
CA HIS A 246 -1.89 -29.70 6.64
C HIS A 246 -0.74 -30.67 6.89
#